data_AF-A0A0Q7MRS4-F1
#
_entry.id   AF-A0A0Q7MRS4-F1
#
_cell.length_a   1.000
_cell.length_b   1.000
_cell.length_c   1.000
_cell.angle_alpha   90.00
_cell.angle_beta   90.00
_cell.angle_gamma   90.00
#
_symmetry.space_group_name_H-M   'P 1'
#
loop_
_entity.id
_entity.type
_entity.pdbx_description
1 polymer ?
#
loop_
_entity_poly.entity_id
_entity_poly.type
_entity_poly.pdbx_seq_one_letter_code
_entity_poly.pdbx_strand_id
1 'polypeptide(L)'
;MPGTRVTRTRSVVVVLTALSLLLVGSGAAWASWVASRTVTATGAAAAAPVPVLRAPVCSPGINGQNDPVVLSWDPIVIPGATQVRYRVKFTPSTGASVTFPTAAPGTTTATTISVAATQIPTAADRTKVQSITLEAWVDFPGTTWTAAPSNMVTAQGQTTFLGFIDMNC
;
A
#
# COMPACT_ATOMS: atom_id res chain seq x y z
N MET A 1 74.59 -28.03 2.94
CA MET A 1 73.44 -27.12 2.82
C MET A 1 72.15 -27.84 3.23
N PRO A 2 71.59 -27.58 4.42
CA PRO A 2 70.20 -27.95 4.73
C PRO A 2 69.44 -26.71 5.22
N GLY A 3 68.70 -26.04 4.33
CA GLY A 3 68.06 -24.75 4.67
C GLY A 3 66.68 -24.49 4.05
N THR A 4 66.08 -25.47 3.37
CA THR A 4 64.93 -25.22 2.49
C THR A 4 63.65 -25.97 2.85
N ARG A 5 63.64 -26.85 3.87
CA ARG A 5 62.42 -27.59 4.26
C ARG A 5 61.53 -26.90 5.30
N VAL A 6 62.06 -26.00 6.13
CA VAL A 6 61.29 -25.38 7.24
C VAL A 6 60.47 -24.18 6.78
N THR A 7 60.87 -23.51 5.70
CA THR A 7 60.22 -22.30 5.19
C THR A 7 58.91 -22.62 4.46
N ARG A 8 58.85 -23.70 3.66
CA ARG A 8 57.65 -24.09 2.90
C ARG A 8 56.46 -24.47 3.79
N THR A 9 56.70 -25.20 4.88
CA THR A 9 55.62 -25.63 5.80
C THR A 9 55.00 -24.45 6.54
N ARG A 10 55.80 -23.46 6.95
CA ARG A 10 55.28 -22.24 7.58
C ARG A 10 54.43 -21.42 6.60
N SER A 11 54.85 -21.30 5.35
CA SER A 11 54.08 -20.58 4.32
C SER A 11 52.74 -21.26 4.01
N VAL A 12 52.71 -22.59 3.93
CA VAL A 12 51.47 -23.34 3.65
C VAL A 12 50.48 -23.23 4.81
N VAL A 13 50.96 -23.28 6.06
CA VAL A 13 50.10 -23.11 7.25
C VAL A 13 49.50 -21.70 7.30
N VAL A 14 50.28 -20.66 7.02
CA VAL A 14 49.79 -19.26 7.01
C VAL A 14 48.77 -19.03 5.89
N VAL A 15 48.98 -19.62 4.71
CA VAL A 15 48.03 -19.51 3.59
C VAL A 15 46.73 -20.24 3.91
N LEU A 16 46.80 -21.44 4.49
CA LEU A 16 45.61 -22.21 4.87
C LEU A 16 44.81 -21.53 5.98
N THR A 17 45.47 -20.94 6.99
CA THR A 17 44.77 -20.18 8.04
C THR A 17 44.17 -18.89 7.51
N ALA A 18 44.86 -18.16 6.64
CA ALA A 18 44.31 -16.96 6.01
C ALA A 18 43.10 -17.28 5.11
N LEU A 19 43.17 -18.36 4.33
CA LEU A 19 42.07 -18.77 3.44
C LEU A 19 40.85 -19.23 4.24
N SER A 20 41.06 -19.97 5.33
CA SER A 20 39.96 -20.38 6.22
C SER A 20 39.33 -19.20 6.96
N LEU A 21 40.12 -18.21 7.39
CA LEU A 21 39.59 -16.97 7.96
C LEU A 21 38.78 -16.15 6.93
N LEU A 22 39.22 -16.09 5.67
CA LEU A 22 38.49 -15.43 4.59
C LEU A 22 37.17 -16.14 4.24
N LEU A 23 37.17 -17.47 4.21
CA LEU A 23 35.97 -18.29 3.96
C LEU A 23 34.96 -18.19 5.10
N VAL A 24 35.42 -18.18 6.36
CA VAL A 24 34.55 -17.99 7.53
C VAL A 24 34.00 -16.56 7.59
N GLY A 25 34.82 -15.56 7.29
CA GLY A 25 34.39 -14.16 7.25
C GLY A 25 33.37 -13.86 6.15
N SER A 26 33.52 -14.50 4.98
CA SER A 26 32.58 -14.35 3.86
C SER A 26 31.27 -15.10 4.10
N GLY A 27 31.29 -16.27 4.74
CA GLY A 27 30.09 -16.97 5.20
C GLY A 27 29.31 -16.20 6.27
N ALA A 28 30.02 -15.60 7.24
CA ALA A 28 29.41 -14.75 8.27
C ALA A 28 28.82 -13.45 7.67
N ALA A 29 29.48 -12.86 6.68
CA ALA A 29 28.96 -11.70 5.95
C ALA A 29 27.68 -12.07 5.16
N TRP A 30 27.68 -13.21 4.47
CA TRP A 30 26.47 -13.72 3.79
C TRP A 30 25.35 -14.03 4.78
N ALA A 31 25.65 -14.66 5.92
CA ALA A 31 24.67 -14.94 6.96
C ALA A 31 24.10 -13.64 7.55
N SER A 32 24.92 -12.60 7.74
CA SER A 32 24.45 -11.28 8.21
C SER A 32 23.60 -10.56 7.16
N TRP A 33 23.94 -10.68 5.87
CA TRP A 33 23.18 -10.09 4.78
C TRP A 33 21.83 -10.79 4.58
N VAL A 34 21.82 -12.13 4.65
CA VAL A 34 20.60 -12.93 4.66
C VAL A 34 19.78 -12.62 5.91
N ALA A 35 20.38 -12.59 7.11
CA ALA A 35 19.70 -12.25 8.37
C ALA A 35 19.09 -10.84 8.36
N SER A 36 19.75 -9.86 7.72
CA SER A 36 19.21 -8.52 7.55
C SER A 36 18.01 -8.46 6.58
N ARG A 37 17.87 -9.45 5.68
CA ARG A 37 16.70 -9.60 4.81
C ARG A 37 15.64 -10.54 5.37
N THR A 38 16.04 -11.54 6.14
CA THR A 38 15.16 -12.41 6.94
C THR A 38 15.00 -11.78 8.30
N VAL A 39 14.40 -10.59 8.33
CA VAL A 39 13.71 -10.12 9.53
C VAL A 39 12.70 -11.21 9.86
N THR A 40 13.07 -12.02 10.84
CA THR A 40 12.25 -13.12 11.32
C THR A 40 11.03 -12.45 11.92
N ALA A 41 9.88 -12.67 11.27
CA ALA A 41 8.56 -12.32 11.77
C ALA A 41 8.23 -13.19 13.00
N THR A 42 9.00 -13.03 14.08
CA THR A 42 8.71 -13.56 15.42
C THR A 42 8.25 -12.39 16.28
N GLY A 43 7.08 -11.92 15.92
CA GLY A 43 6.22 -10.95 16.58
C GLY A 43 4.91 -11.07 15.83
N ALA A 44 3.77 -11.01 16.53
CA ALA A 44 2.44 -11.06 15.90
C ALA A 44 2.49 -10.34 14.55
N ALA A 45 2.16 -11.05 13.45
CA ALA A 45 2.27 -10.51 12.10
C ALA A 45 1.81 -9.06 12.12
N ALA A 46 2.74 -8.12 11.93
CA ALA A 46 2.47 -6.71 12.20
C ALA A 46 1.19 -6.36 11.44
N ALA A 47 0.12 -6.05 12.17
CA ALA A 47 -1.17 -5.79 11.55
C ALA A 47 -1.01 -4.61 10.60
N ALA A 48 -1.70 -4.67 9.46
CA ALA A 48 -1.54 -3.62 8.47
C ALA A 48 -1.94 -2.27 9.03
N PRO A 49 -1.15 -1.21 8.77
CA PRO A 49 -1.66 0.13 8.97
C PRO A 49 -2.94 0.23 8.14
N VAL A 50 -4.05 0.38 8.85
CA VAL A 50 -5.37 0.56 8.23
C VAL A 50 -5.43 1.99 7.73
N PRO A 51 -5.74 2.22 6.44
CA PRO A 51 -5.89 3.58 5.95
C PRO A 51 -7.04 4.27 6.68
N VAL A 52 -6.89 5.56 6.98
CA VAL A 52 -7.93 6.35 7.62
C VAL A 52 -8.50 7.32 6.59
N LEU A 53 -9.78 7.13 6.24
CA LEU A 53 -10.52 8.09 5.43
C LEU A 53 -10.83 9.31 6.28
N ARG A 54 -10.43 10.48 5.78
CA ARG A 54 -10.87 11.76 6.34
C ARG A 54 -12.34 11.98 5.98
N ALA A 55 -12.97 12.93 6.67
CA ALA A 55 -14.34 13.31 6.36
C ALA A 55 -14.44 13.71 4.88
N PRO A 56 -15.42 13.16 4.14
CA PRO A 56 -15.59 13.48 2.73
C PRO A 56 -16.00 14.95 2.59
N VAL A 57 -15.49 15.60 1.55
CA VAL A 57 -15.91 16.96 1.20
C VAL A 57 -16.83 16.87 -0.01
N CYS A 58 -18.06 17.32 0.19
CA CYS A 58 -19.02 17.57 -0.87
C CYS A 58 -19.23 19.08 -0.93
N SER A 59 -18.99 19.69 -2.10
CA SER A 59 -19.33 21.10 -2.31
C SER A 59 -20.45 21.14 -3.33
N PRO A 60 -21.73 21.25 -2.90
CA PRO A 60 -22.82 21.46 -3.84
C PRO A 60 -22.58 22.79 -4.57
N GLY A 61 -22.27 22.73 -5.85
CA GLY A 61 -22.03 23.85 -6.72
C GLY A 61 -23.35 24.53 -7.03
N ILE A 62 -23.39 25.85 -6.85
CA ILE A 62 -24.52 26.70 -7.29
C ILE A 62 -24.74 26.68 -8.83
N ASN A 63 -23.91 25.95 -9.57
CA ASN A 63 -23.85 25.92 -11.02
C ASN A 63 -24.72 24.82 -11.65
N GLY A 64 -25.46 24.04 -10.85
CA GLY A 64 -26.28 22.94 -11.34
C GLY A 64 -25.45 21.84 -12.00
N GLN A 65 -24.35 21.44 -11.36
CA GLN A 65 -23.44 20.41 -11.87
C GLN A 65 -23.40 19.22 -10.92
N ASN A 66 -23.12 18.03 -11.46
CA ASN A 66 -23.00 16.83 -10.63
C ASN A 66 -21.71 16.90 -9.80
N ASP A 67 -21.80 17.43 -8.58
CA ASP A 67 -20.62 17.67 -7.77
C ASP A 67 -19.92 16.38 -7.35
N PRO A 68 -18.58 16.36 -7.37
CA PRO A 68 -17.84 15.21 -6.92
C PRO A 68 -17.80 15.15 -5.39
N VAL A 69 -17.82 13.93 -4.86
CA VAL A 69 -17.30 13.68 -3.52
C VAL A 69 -15.79 13.64 -3.61
N VAL A 70 -15.12 14.46 -2.79
CA VAL A 70 -13.66 14.47 -2.66
C VAL A 70 -13.30 13.72 -1.39
N LEU A 71 -12.53 12.66 -1.55
CA LEU A 71 -12.04 11.81 -0.47
C LEU A 71 -10.53 12.00 -0.33
N SER A 72 -10.04 12.01 0.91
CA SER A 72 -8.62 12.10 1.21
C SER A 72 -8.22 11.20 2.37
N TRP A 73 -6.96 10.81 2.40
CA TRP A 73 -6.36 9.95 3.43
C TRP A 73 -4.88 10.28 3.57
N ASP A 74 -4.30 9.84 4.68
CA ASP A 74 -2.85 9.95 4.89
C ASP A 74 -2.11 8.82 4.15
N PRO A 75 -0.94 9.11 3.57
CA PRO A 75 -0.16 8.11 2.88
C PRO A 75 0.35 7.06 3.87
N ILE A 76 0.31 5.80 3.46
CA ILE A 76 0.86 4.69 4.22
C ILE A 76 2.30 4.51 3.75
N VAL A 77 3.26 4.67 4.66
CA VAL A 77 4.68 4.47 4.38
C VAL A 77 5.13 3.20 5.09
N ILE A 78 5.44 2.15 4.32
CA ILE A 78 5.91 0.87 4.83
C ILE A 78 7.31 0.59 4.27
N PRO A 79 8.34 0.46 5.13
CA PRO A 79 9.68 0.11 4.69
C PRO A 79 9.69 -1.24 3.94
N GLY A 80 10.40 -1.29 2.81
CA GLY A 80 10.52 -2.51 2.00
C GLY A 80 9.35 -2.79 1.05
N ALA A 81 8.27 -2.00 1.09
CA ALA A 81 7.23 -2.03 0.07
C ALA A 81 7.77 -1.46 -1.25
N THR A 82 7.48 -2.14 -2.36
CA THR A 82 7.80 -1.64 -3.71
C THR A 82 6.73 -0.68 -4.21
N GLN A 83 5.48 -0.87 -3.76
CA GLN A 83 4.36 -0.04 -4.17
C GLN A 83 3.21 -0.10 -3.14
N VAL A 84 2.52 1.03 -2.96
CA VAL A 84 1.25 1.11 -2.24
C VAL A 84 0.18 1.59 -3.22
N ARG A 85 -0.93 0.87 -3.31
CA ARG A 85 -2.08 1.17 -4.17
C ARG A 85 -3.31 1.34 -3.31
N TYR A 86 -4.24 2.18 -3.74
CA TYR A 86 -5.50 2.34 -3.05
C TYR A 86 -6.69 2.20 -3.99
N ARG A 87 -7.82 1.84 -3.41
CA ARG A 87 -9.11 1.73 -4.10
C ARG A 87 -10.19 2.14 -3.13
N VAL A 88 -11.08 2.98 -3.62
CA VAL A 88 -12.27 3.37 -2.88
C VAL A 88 -13.40 2.48 -3.31
N LYS A 89 -14.17 2.00 -2.34
CA LYS A 89 -15.39 1.21 -2.55
C LYS A 89 -16.58 2.03 -2.11
N PHE A 90 -17.53 2.22 -3.03
CA PHE A 90 -18.83 2.80 -2.78
C PHE A 90 -19.83 1.66 -2.71
N THR A 91 -20.53 1.53 -1.60
CA THR A 91 -21.56 0.52 -1.42
C THR A 91 -22.89 1.23 -1.17
N PRO A 92 -23.79 1.30 -2.17
CA PRO A 92 -25.13 1.82 -1.95
C PRO A 92 -25.88 0.92 -0.97
N SER A 93 -26.88 1.46 -0.30
CA SER A 93 -27.75 0.69 0.62
C SER A 93 -28.46 -0.51 -0.04
N THR A 94 -28.50 -0.55 -1.37
CA THR A 94 -29.05 -1.64 -2.20
C THR A 94 -28.09 -2.82 -2.37
N GLY A 95 -26.82 -2.67 -1.99
CA GLY A 95 -25.83 -3.74 -1.81
C GLY A 95 -24.80 -3.90 -2.94
N ALA A 96 -25.03 -3.34 -4.13
CA ALA A 96 -24.12 -3.51 -5.26
C ALA A 96 -22.95 -2.50 -5.21
N SER A 97 -21.79 -2.93 -4.72
CA SER A 97 -20.64 -2.04 -4.57
C SER A 97 -19.93 -1.72 -5.88
N VAL A 98 -19.51 -0.48 -6.04
CA VAL A 98 -18.65 0.03 -7.13
C VAL A 98 -17.28 0.36 -6.57
N THR A 99 -16.22 0.16 -7.34
CA THR A 99 -14.85 0.41 -6.89
C THR A 99 -14.08 1.30 -7.85
N PHE A 100 -13.33 2.25 -7.29
CA PHE A 100 -12.57 3.24 -8.04
C PHE A 100 -11.10 3.17 -7.63
N PRO A 101 -10.17 2.85 -8.55
CA PRO A 101 -8.74 2.95 -8.26
C PRO A 101 -8.36 4.42 -8.05
N THR A 102 -7.51 4.69 -7.07
CA THR A 102 -7.13 6.07 -6.72
C THR A 102 -6.04 6.65 -7.62
N ALA A 103 -5.40 5.80 -8.43
CA ALA A 103 -4.41 6.21 -9.42
C ALA A 103 -4.26 5.18 -10.54
N ALA A 104 -3.58 5.58 -11.61
CA ALA A 104 -3.18 4.67 -12.67
C ALA A 104 -2.23 3.58 -12.12
N PRO A 105 -2.21 2.37 -12.70
CA PRO A 105 -1.28 1.31 -12.32
C PRO A 105 0.16 1.82 -12.31
N GLY A 106 0.87 1.67 -11.17
CA GLY A 106 2.24 2.16 -11.01
C GLY A 106 2.38 3.45 -10.19
N THR A 107 1.30 4.17 -9.92
CA THR A 107 1.34 5.38 -9.06
C THR A 107 1.17 4.98 -7.59
N THR A 108 2.07 5.43 -6.71
CA THR A 108 2.19 4.94 -5.32
C THR A 108 1.81 5.96 -4.24
N THR A 109 1.38 7.16 -4.63
CA THR A 109 1.29 8.34 -3.74
C THR A 109 -0.07 9.03 -3.74
N ALA A 110 -1.09 8.47 -4.41
CA ALA A 110 -2.40 9.10 -4.40
C ALA A 110 -2.98 9.08 -2.98
N THR A 111 -3.21 10.28 -2.43
CA THR A 111 -3.82 10.53 -1.12
C THR A 111 -5.21 11.13 -1.24
N THR A 112 -5.70 11.31 -2.47
CA THR A 112 -6.98 11.92 -2.78
C THR A 112 -7.64 11.28 -3.99
N ILE A 113 -8.97 11.22 -4.02
CA ILE A 113 -9.75 10.90 -5.21
C ILE A 113 -11.01 11.77 -5.25
N SER A 114 -11.42 12.17 -6.46
CA SER A 114 -12.72 12.79 -6.71
C SER A 114 -13.61 11.82 -7.46
N VAL A 115 -14.79 11.53 -6.94
CA VAL A 115 -15.78 10.66 -7.60
C VAL A 115 -17.07 11.44 -7.82
N ALA A 116 -17.45 11.64 -9.07
CA ALA A 116 -18.74 12.26 -9.41
C ALA A 116 -19.88 11.23 -9.23
N ALA A 117 -21.06 11.70 -8.83
CA ALA A 117 -22.25 10.85 -8.73
C ALA A 117 -22.54 10.08 -10.04
N THR A 118 -22.26 10.69 -11.20
CA THR A 118 -22.48 10.08 -12.52
C THR A 118 -21.57 8.88 -12.80
N GLN A 119 -20.44 8.75 -12.10
CA GLN A 119 -19.54 7.59 -12.19
C GLN A 119 -20.09 6.38 -11.44
N ILE A 120 -21.12 6.56 -10.61
CA ILE A 120 -21.93 5.46 -10.08
C ILE A 120 -22.89 5.03 -11.22
N PRO A 121 -22.80 3.78 -11.72
CA PRO A 121 -23.40 3.40 -13.01
C PRO A 121 -24.93 3.52 -13.05
N THR A 122 -25.58 3.20 -11.95
CA THR A 122 -27.02 3.08 -11.82
C THR A 122 -27.62 4.36 -11.25
N ALA A 123 -28.46 5.04 -12.02
CA ALA A 123 -29.12 6.28 -11.59
C ALA A 123 -29.88 6.14 -10.26
N ALA A 124 -30.48 4.96 -10.04
CA ALA A 124 -31.15 4.63 -8.77
C ALA A 124 -30.17 4.63 -7.58
N ASP A 125 -28.96 4.10 -7.75
CA ASP A 125 -27.98 4.04 -6.67
C ASP A 125 -27.32 5.38 -6.41
N ARG A 126 -27.20 6.27 -7.41
CA ARG A 126 -26.66 7.64 -7.24
C ARG A 126 -27.34 8.42 -6.12
N THR A 127 -28.64 8.19 -5.93
CA THR A 127 -29.46 8.92 -4.95
C THR A 127 -29.58 8.22 -3.59
N LYS A 128 -29.01 7.03 -3.45
CA LYS A 128 -28.99 6.29 -2.19
C LYS A 128 -27.82 6.72 -1.33
N VAL A 129 -27.95 6.50 -0.02
CA VAL A 129 -26.83 6.61 0.90
C VAL A 129 -25.77 5.59 0.48
N GLN A 130 -24.56 6.09 0.25
CA GLN A 130 -23.37 5.32 -0.08
C GLN A 130 -22.54 5.15 1.18
N SER A 131 -22.24 3.92 1.56
CA SER A 131 -21.15 3.61 2.48
C SER A 131 -19.85 3.57 1.69
N ILE A 132 -18.89 4.41 2.08
CA ILE A 132 -17.61 4.57 1.41
C ILE A 132 -16.50 4.03 2.31
N THR A 133 -15.69 3.14 1.78
CA THR A 133 -14.48 2.63 2.43
C THR A 133 -13.29 2.72 1.49
N LEU A 134 -12.10 2.76 2.06
CA LEU A 134 -10.82 2.76 1.38
C LEU A 134 -10.07 1.49 1.74
N GLU A 135 -9.58 0.80 0.73
CA GLU A 135 -8.72 -0.36 0.88
C GLU A 135 -7.34 -0.02 0.31
N ALA A 136 -6.30 -0.53 0.97
CA ALA A 136 -4.91 -0.36 0.54
C ALA A 136 -4.29 -1.72 0.23
N TRP A 137 -3.57 -1.80 -0.89
CA TRP A 137 -2.74 -2.93 -1.28
C TRP A 137 -1.30 -2.50 -1.28
N VAL A 138 -0.46 -3.30 -0.64
CA VAL A 138 0.97 -3.04 -0.52
C VAL A 138 1.69 -4.19 -1.17
N ASP A 139 2.44 -3.88 -2.22
CA ASP A 139 3.24 -4.83 -2.96
C ASP A 139 4.64 -4.87 -2.33
N PHE A 140 5.11 -6.09 -2.04
CA PHE A 140 6.48 -6.38 -1.61
C PHE A 140 7.16 -7.26 -2.67
N PRO A 141 8.50 -7.39 -2.65
CA PRO A 141 9.17 -8.37 -3.49
C PRO A 141 8.71 -9.80 -3.15
N GLY A 142 7.87 -10.38 -4.02
CA GLY A 142 7.40 -11.77 -3.91
C GLY A 142 6.11 -11.99 -3.14
N THR A 143 5.51 -10.95 -2.54
CA THR A 143 4.21 -11.05 -1.84
C THR A 143 3.40 -9.76 -1.99
N THR A 144 2.09 -9.87 -1.82
CA THR A 144 1.19 -8.73 -1.73
C THR A 144 0.44 -8.80 -0.42
N TRP A 145 0.18 -7.62 0.14
CA TRP A 145 -0.50 -7.46 1.41
C TRP A 145 -1.70 -6.56 1.23
N THR A 146 -2.83 -6.94 1.81
CA THR A 146 -4.07 -6.15 1.77
C THR A 146 -4.37 -5.67 3.18
N ALA A 147 -4.50 -4.35 3.35
CA ALA A 147 -4.92 -3.76 4.61
C ALA A 147 -6.41 -4.03 4.87
N ALA A 148 -6.82 -4.02 6.13
CA ALA A 148 -8.25 -3.99 6.44
C ALA A 148 -8.88 -2.69 5.88
N PRO A 149 -10.18 -2.70 5.57
CA PRO A 149 -10.88 -1.49 5.12
C PRO A 149 -10.77 -0.37 6.15
N SER A 150 -10.73 0.87 5.66
CA SER A 150 -10.76 2.07 6.50
C SER A 150 -12.03 2.18 7.36
N ASN A 151 -12.06 3.21 8.20
CA ASN A 151 -13.32 3.73 8.71
C ASN A 151 -14.30 4.01 7.57
N MET A 152 -15.58 3.75 7.82
CA MET A 152 -16.66 4.03 6.88
C MET A 152 -17.04 5.51 6.96
N VAL A 153 -17.19 6.13 5.80
CA VAL A 153 -17.82 7.45 5.67
C VAL A 153 -19.04 7.33 4.77
N THR A 154 -19.92 8.33 4.78
CA THR A 154 -21.15 8.31 3.99
C THR A 154 -21.24 9.51 3.07
N ALA A 155 -21.80 9.30 1.88
CA ALA A 155 -22.24 10.36 0.99
C ALA A 155 -23.54 9.94 0.31
N GLN A 156 -24.32 10.89 -0.18
CA GLN A 156 -25.57 10.62 -0.87
C GLN A 156 -25.78 11.65 -1.98
N GLY A 157 -26.11 11.20 -3.19
CA GLY A 157 -26.59 12.11 -4.21
C GLY A 157 -28.02 12.57 -3.94
N GLN A 158 -28.32 13.83 -4.20
CA GLN A 158 -29.68 14.37 -4.17
C GLN A 158 -30.04 14.90 -5.56
N THR A 159 -31.20 14.49 -6.06
CA THR A 159 -31.76 15.08 -7.28
C THR A 159 -32.27 16.48 -6.99
N THR A 160 -31.78 17.45 -7.72
CA THR A 160 -32.28 18.83 -7.65
C THR A 160 -33.50 19.03 -8.53
N PHE A 161 -34.21 20.14 -8.33
CA PHE A 161 -35.37 20.53 -9.16
C PHE A 161 -35.03 20.63 -10.65
N LEU A 162 -33.77 20.89 -10.99
CA LEU A 162 -33.27 21.04 -12.35
C LEU A 162 -32.81 19.71 -12.98
N GLY A 163 -32.97 18.58 -12.28
CA GLY A 163 -32.64 17.24 -12.80
C GLY A 163 -31.17 16.84 -12.71
N PHE A 164 -30.33 17.62 -12.01
CA PHE A 164 -28.94 17.27 -11.71
C PHE A 164 -28.84 16.48 -10.39
N ILE A 165 -27.72 15.77 -10.19
CA ILE A 165 -27.45 15.01 -8.96
C ILE A 165 -26.24 15.61 -8.27
N ASP A 166 -26.46 16.28 -7.14
CA ASP A 166 -25.41 16.87 -6.33
C ASP A 166 -25.03 15.90 -5.20
N MET A 167 -23.75 15.73 -4.93
CA MET A 167 -23.31 14.90 -3.80
C MET A 167 -23.46 15.67 -2.49
N ASN A 168 -24.00 15.00 -1.49
CA ASN A 168 -24.12 15.49 -0.12
C ASN A 168 -23.30 14.60 0.83
N CYS A 169 -22.57 15.26 1.73
CA CYS A 169 -21.70 14.71 2.77
C CYS A 169 -22.05 15.49 4.05
#